data_AF-A0A943Y4I2-F1
#
_entry.id   AF-A0A943Y4I2-F1
#
_cell.length_a   1.000
_cell.length_b   1.000
_cell.length_c   1.000
_cell.angle_alpha   90.00
_cell.angle_beta   90.00
_cell.angle_gamma   90.00
#
_symmetry.space_group_name_H-M   'P 1'
#
loop_
_entity.id
_entity.type
_entity.pdbx_description
1 polymer ?
#
loop_
_entity_poly.entity_id
_entity_poly.type
_entity_poly.pdbx_seq_one_letter_code
_entity_poly.pdbx_strand_id
1 'polypeptide(L)'
;MPRRQTPLEVMFSLFKTSFTLSHRALAELLLSDLPLTNGQPTAQMSQDTSWLSRTIVHSQPGSLEDRYFADWSCASNQILHKLQEKGYSNADIYTMIAAATDTMAQALSACGRNGLLYRNAASRLVSSQPDKVPSRFFRKLI
;
A
#
# COMPACT_ATOMS: atom_id res chain seq x y z
N MET A 1 -24.31 3.27 9.91
CA MET A 1 -22.91 3.64 10.22
C MET A 1 -22.17 3.81 8.91
N PRO A 2 -21.56 4.97 8.60
CA PRO A 2 -20.71 5.09 7.42
C PRO A 2 -19.56 4.08 7.57
N ARG A 3 -19.26 3.34 6.49
CA ARG A 3 -18.14 2.38 6.50
C ARG A 3 -16.86 3.16 6.79
N ARG A 4 -16.14 2.76 7.83
CA ARG A 4 -14.81 3.32 8.13
C ARG A 4 -13.86 2.85 7.05
N GLN A 5 -13.24 3.78 6.35
CA GLN A 5 -12.26 3.49 5.31
C GLN A 5 -11.04 2.83 5.94
N THR A 6 -10.61 1.69 5.40
CA THR A 6 -9.43 0.98 5.90
C THR A 6 -8.15 1.59 5.32
N PRO A 7 -7.00 1.45 5.99
CA PRO A 7 -5.72 1.92 5.43
C PRO A 7 -5.41 1.31 4.05
N LEU A 8 -5.72 0.03 3.85
CA LEU A 8 -5.56 -0.64 2.54
C LEU A 8 -6.51 -0.05 1.49
N GLU A 9 -7.75 0.29 1.85
CA GLU A 9 -8.67 0.97 0.94
C GLU A 9 -8.17 2.35 0.52
N VAL A 10 -7.57 3.12 1.43
CA VAL A 10 -6.90 4.39 1.09
C VAL A 10 -5.73 4.15 0.14
N MET A 11 -4.89 3.13 0.41
CA MET A 11 -3.73 2.81 -0.42
C MET A 11 -4.16 2.42 -1.85
N PHE A 12 -5.08 1.47 -1.99
CA PHE A 12 -5.56 1.02 -3.30
C PHE A 12 -6.22 2.16 -4.08
N SER A 13 -6.97 3.02 -3.38
CA SER A 13 -7.60 4.19 -3.98
C SER A 13 -6.56 5.20 -4.47
N LEU A 14 -5.53 5.50 -3.67
CA LEU A 14 -4.41 6.38 -4.04
C LEU A 14 -3.72 5.92 -5.33
N PHE A 15 -3.37 4.63 -5.40
CA PHE A 15 -2.71 4.08 -6.59
C PHE A 15 -3.59 4.10 -7.82
N LYS A 16 -4.90 3.89 -7.65
CA LYS A 16 -5.86 3.99 -8.74
C LYS A 16 -6.03 5.42 -9.25
N THR A 17 -6.18 6.39 -8.35
CA THR A 17 -6.48 7.78 -8.74
C THR A 17 -5.25 8.56 -9.15
N SER A 18 -4.14 8.44 -8.42
CA SER A 18 -2.95 9.28 -8.63
C SER A 18 -1.95 8.63 -9.59
N PHE A 19 -1.87 7.30 -9.62
CA PHE A 19 -0.88 6.56 -10.41
C PHE A 19 -1.47 5.70 -11.53
N THR A 20 -2.78 5.84 -11.80
CA THR A 20 -3.53 5.08 -12.81
C THR A 20 -3.30 3.57 -12.72
N LEU A 21 -2.98 3.05 -11.54
CA LEU A 21 -2.63 1.65 -11.30
C LEU A 21 -3.88 0.92 -10.83
N SER A 22 -4.30 -0.11 -11.57
CA SER A 22 -5.50 -0.87 -11.21
C SER A 22 -5.32 -1.60 -9.88
N HIS A 23 -6.42 -1.88 -9.18
CA HIS A 23 -6.36 -2.66 -7.94
C HIS A 23 -5.72 -4.03 -8.17
N ARG A 24 -5.96 -4.67 -9.32
CA ARG A 24 -5.30 -5.94 -9.67
C ARG A 24 -3.80 -5.78 -9.86
N ALA A 25 -3.36 -4.78 -10.64
CA ALA A 25 -1.94 -4.56 -10.88
C ALA A 25 -1.19 -4.22 -9.58
N LEU A 26 -1.81 -3.46 -8.67
CA LEU A 26 -1.22 -3.22 -7.35
C LEU A 26 -1.19 -4.50 -6.50
N ALA A 27 -2.26 -5.30 -6.53
CA ALA A 27 -2.36 -6.54 -5.78
C ALA A 27 -1.31 -7.57 -6.23
N GLU A 28 -1.07 -7.70 -7.54
CA GLU A 28 -0.03 -8.58 -8.09
C GLU A 28 1.39 -8.21 -7.60
N LEU A 29 1.65 -6.93 -7.32
CA LEU A 29 2.94 -6.46 -6.81
C LEU A 29 3.06 -6.59 -5.28
N LEU A 30 1.93 -6.51 -4.57
CA LEU A 30 1.88 -6.51 -3.11
C LEU A 30 1.69 -7.89 -2.50
N LEU A 31 0.98 -8.78 -3.18
CA LEU A 31 0.56 -10.07 -2.63
C LEU A 31 1.61 -11.14 -2.90
N SER A 32 1.70 -12.09 -1.98
CA SER A 32 2.66 -13.18 -2.07
C SER A 32 2.25 -14.24 -3.10
N ASP A 33 3.24 -14.79 -3.78
CA ASP A 33 3.11 -16.02 -4.58
C ASP A 33 3.12 -17.29 -3.72
N LEU A 34 3.31 -17.15 -2.40
CA LEU A 34 3.24 -18.29 -1.49
C LEU A 34 1.81 -18.83 -1.39
N PRO A 35 1.62 -20.16 -1.46
CA PRO A 35 0.30 -20.76 -1.31
C PRO A 35 -0.25 -20.53 0.10
N LEU A 36 -1.49 -20.07 0.18
CA LEU A 36 -2.23 -19.98 1.43
C LEU A 36 -2.77 -21.37 1.85
N THR A 37 -3.50 -21.43 2.97
CA THR A 37 -4.07 -22.66 3.53
C THR A 37 -5.00 -23.43 2.56
N ASN A 38 -5.55 -22.73 1.56
CA ASN A 38 -6.37 -23.30 0.49
C ASN A 38 -5.55 -23.81 -0.71
N GLY A 39 -4.21 -23.77 -0.64
CA GLY A 39 -3.31 -24.24 -1.69
C GLY A 39 -3.14 -23.29 -2.88
N GLN A 40 -3.78 -22.12 -2.87
CA GLN A 40 -3.66 -21.14 -3.95
C GLN A 40 -2.78 -19.95 -3.53
N PRO A 41 -1.89 -19.47 -4.40
CA PRO A 41 -1.14 -18.23 -4.19
C PRO A 41 -2.08 -17.03 -4.03
N THR A 42 -1.71 -16.12 -3.12
CA THR A 42 -2.49 -14.90 -2.86
C THR A 42 -2.58 -14.01 -4.11
N ALA A 43 -1.50 -13.96 -4.90
CA ALA A 43 -1.48 -13.30 -6.20
C ALA A 43 -2.50 -13.89 -7.19
N GLN A 44 -2.66 -15.22 -7.23
CA GLN A 44 -3.66 -15.88 -8.09
C GLN A 44 -5.08 -15.58 -7.62
N MET A 45 -5.34 -15.58 -6.31
CA MET A 45 -6.64 -15.22 -5.75
C MET A 45 -7.04 -13.77 -6.04
N SER A 46 -6.05 -12.88 -6.18
CA SER A 46 -6.28 -11.46 -6.53
C SER A 46 -6.95 -11.25 -7.89
N GLN A 47 -6.95 -12.28 -8.75
CA GLN A 47 -7.71 -12.28 -9.99
C GLN A 47 -9.22 -12.27 -9.74
N ASP A 48 -9.72 -12.67 -8.57
CA ASP A 48 -11.12 -12.47 -8.18
C ASP A 48 -11.29 -11.08 -7.54
N THR A 49 -12.02 -10.18 -8.21
CA THR A 49 -12.30 -8.83 -7.71
C THR A 49 -13.13 -8.79 -6.44
N SER A 50 -14.02 -9.76 -6.26
CA SER A 50 -14.85 -9.86 -5.05
C SER A 50 -14.00 -10.28 -3.87
N TRP A 51 -13.12 -11.25 -4.07
CA TRP A 51 -12.16 -11.68 -3.06
C TRP A 51 -11.17 -10.55 -2.73
N LEU A 52 -10.57 -9.91 -3.75
CA LEU A 52 -9.61 -8.83 -3.54
C LEU A 52 -10.22 -7.68 -2.74
N SER A 53 -11.44 -7.27 -3.09
CA SER A 53 -12.14 -6.19 -2.37
C SER A 53 -12.46 -6.57 -0.92
N ARG A 54 -13.08 -7.74 -0.69
CA ARG A 54 -13.56 -8.14 0.64
C ARG A 54 -12.43 -8.57 1.57
N THR A 55 -11.48 -9.34 1.06
CA THR A 55 -10.44 -9.99 1.86
C THR A 55 -9.22 -9.11 2.06
N ILE A 56 -8.83 -8.33 1.07
CA ILE A 56 -7.61 -7.50 1.13
C ILE A 56 -7.98 -6.04 1.37
N VAL A 57 -8.67 -5.41 0.41
CA VAL A 57 -8.89 -3.95 0.41
C VAL A 57 -9.63 -3.49 1.66
N HIS A 58 -10.72 -4.16 2.04
CA HIS A 58 -11.52 -3.78 3.22
C HIS A 58 -11.16 -4.55 4.50
N SER A 59 -9.96 -5.15 4.56
CA SER A 59 -9.51 -5.84 5.77
C SER A 59 -9.16 -4.87 6.91
N GLN A 60 -9.32 -5.34 8.15
CA GLN A 60 -8.98 -4.57 9.33
C GLN A 60 -7.47 -4.67 9.61
N PRO A 61 -6.82 -3.61 10.13
CA PRO A 61 -5.40 -3.67 10.47
C PRO A 61 -5.09 -4.78 11.50
N GLY A 62 -4.33 -5.79 11.06
CA GLY A 62 -3.98 -6.96 11.88
C GLY A 62 -4.87 -8.18 11.69
N SER A 63 -5.85 -8.16 10.78
CA SER A 63 -6.63 -9.36 10.41
C SER A 63 -5.95 -10.22 9.35
N LEU A 64 -4.97 -9.67 8.63
CA LEU A 64 -4.20 -10.39 7.61
C LEU A 64 -2.87 -10.84 8.19
N GLU A 65 -2.49 -12.09 7.91
CA GLU A 65 -1.18 -12.62 8.24
C GLU A 65 -0.12 -12.09 7.26
N ASP A 66 1.13 -12.00 7.72
CA ASP A 66 2.25 -11.52 6.90
C ASP A 66 2.42 -12.32 5.59
N ARG A 67 2.05 -13.61 5.58
CA ARG A 67 2.14 -14.49 4.39
C ARG A 67 1.29 -14.06 3.20
N TYR A 68 0.27 -13.23 3.43
CA TYR A 68 -0.56 -12.69 2.34
C TYR A 68 0.24 -11.71 1.46
N PHE A 69 1.27 -11.08 2.03
CA PHE A 69 2.05 -10.04 1.39
C PHE A 69 3.41 -10.58 0.96
N ALA A 70 3.90 -10.08 -0.17
CA ALA A 70 5.28 -10.30 -0.58
C ALA A 70 6.24 -9.60 0.38
N ASP A 71 7.55 -9.92 0.28
CA ASP A 71 8.57 -9.17 1.01
C ASP A 71 8.44 -7.67 0.69
N TRP A 72 8.28 -6.86 1.75
CA TRP A 72 7.97 -5.45 1.60
C TRP A 72 9.05 -4.65 0.87
N SER A 73 10.33 -5.00 1.07
CA SER A 73 11.42 -4.33 0.36
C SER A 73 11.40 -4.66 -1.13
N CYS A 74 11.04 -5.90 -1.48
CA CYS A 74 10.83 -6.32 -2.86
C CYS A 74 9.60 -5.62 -3.47
N ALA A 75 8.44 -5.72 -2.83
CA ALA A 75 7.18 -5.16 -3.32
C ALA A 75 7.26 -3.64 -3.53
N SER A 76 7.86 -2.91 -2.58
CA SER A 76 8.01 -1.46 -2.72
C SER A 76 8.91 -1.05 -3.88
N ASN A 77 9.99 -1.80 -4.11
CA ASN A 77 10.91 -1.55 -5.23
C ASN A 77 10.23 -1.84 -6.57
N GLN A 78 9.46 -2.94 -6.64
CA GLN A 78 8.70 -3.26 -7.84
C GLN A 78 7.62 -2.21 -8.14
N ILE A 79 6.91 -1.74 -7.12
CA ILE A 79 5.94 -0.64 -7.28
C ILE A 79 6.65 0.62 -7.77
N LEU A 80 7.77 1.02 -7.15
CA LEU A 80 8.53 2.20 -7.57
C LEU A 80 8.99 2.08 -9.03
N HIS A 81 9.58 0.94 -9.40
CA HIS A 81 9.99 0.65 -10.78
C HIS A 81 8.80 0.74 -11.74
N LYS A 82 7.64 0.19 -11.35
CA LYS A 82 6.42 0.24 -12.17
C LYS A 82 5.89 1.65 -12.38
N LEU A 83 6.00 2.51 -11.38
CA LEU A 83 5.65 3.93 -11.50
C LEU A 83 6.63 4.67 -12.41
N GLN A 84 7.92 4.37 -12.31
CA GLN A 84 8.96 4.94 -13.18
C GLN A 84 8.79 4.50 -14.64
N GLU A 85 8.46 3.23 -14.89
CA GLU A 85 8.09 2.72 -16.24
C GLU A 85 6.92 3.48 -16.85
N LYS A 86 5.97 3.93 -16.02
CA LYS A 86 4.83 4.76 -16.43
C LYS A 86 5.19 6.24 -16.65
N GLY A 87 6.42 6.65 -16.35
CA GLY A 87 6.92 8.02 -16.54
C GLY A 87 6.74 8.94 -15.33
N TYR A 88 6.37 8.42 -14.15
CA TYR A 88 6.30 9.24 -12.94
C TYR A 88 7.70 9.51 -12.40
N SER A 89 8.05 10.78 -12.15
CA SER A 89 9.30 11.12 -11.49
C SER A 89 9.22 10.78 -10.00
N ASN A 90 10.37 10.58 -9.35
CA ASN A 90 10.41 10.37 -7.91
C ASN A 90 9.74 11.52 -7.15
N ALA A 91 9.92 12.76 -7.61
CA ALA A 91 9.30 13.94 -7.01
C ALA A 91 7.76 13.90 -7.10
N ASP A 92 7.20 13.47 -8.23
CA ASP A 92 5.76 13.30 -8.39
C ASP A 92 5.23 12.22 -7.44
N ILE A 93 5.95 11.10 -7.35
CA ILE A 93 5.59 9.98 -6.48
C ILE A 93 5.54 10.42 -5.02
N TYR A 94 6.58 11.11 -4.54
CA TYR A 94 6.61 11.63 -3.17
C TYR A 94 5.53 12.68 -2.91
N THR A 95 5.25 13.56 -3.87
CA THR A 95 4.21 14.58 -3.76
C THR A 95 2.82 13.95 -3.64
N MET A 96 2.52 12.93 -4.44
CA MET A 96 1.24 12.23 -4.40
C MET A 96 1.06 11.43 -3.10
N ILE A 97 2.13 10.79 -2.58
CA ILE A 97 2.11 10.12 -1.28
C ILE A 97 1.91 11.13 -0.15
N ALA A 98 2.56 12.29 -0.22
CA ALA A 98 2.39 13.38 0.75
C ALA A 98 0.93 13.88 0.79
N ALA A 99 0.32 14.08 -0.38
CA ALA A 99 -1.08 14.50 -0.48
C ALA A 99 -2.06 13.50 0.16
N ALA A 100 -1.76 12.20 0.09
CA ALA A 100 -2.60 11.16 0.68
C ALA A 100 -2.30 10.86 2.15
N THR A 101 -1.28 11.50 2.73
CA THR A 101 -0.77 11.17 4.06
C THR A 101 -1.80 11.43 5.16
N ASP A 102 -2.57 12.51 5.03
CA ASP A 102 -3.61 12.85 5.99
C ASP A 102 -4.77 11.87 5.97
N THR A 103 -5.22 11.48 4.78
CA THR A 103 -6.28 10.48 4.60
C THR A 103 -5.87 9.13 5.18
N MET A 104 -4.62 8.71 4.96
CA MET A 104 -4.09 7.46 5.51
C MET A 104 -4.00 7.51 7.04
N ALA A 105 -3.50 8.63 7.60
CA ALA A 105 -3.41 8.82 9.04
C ALA A 105 -4.78 8.83 9.73
N GLN A 106 -5.80 9.39 9.08
CA GLN A 106 -7.18 9.33 9.55
C GLN A 106 -7.74 7.91 9.51
N ALA A 107 -7.52 7.16 8.43
CA ALA A 107 -7.94 5.75 8.32
C ALA A 107 -7.28 4.87 9.39
N LEU A 108 -5.97 5.05 9.62
CA LEU A 108 -5.25 4.38 10.70
C LEU A 108 -5.85 4.70 12.07
N SER A 109 -6.12 5.98 12.34
CA SER A 109 -6.72 6.43 13.61
C SER A 109 -8.14 5.88 13.80
N ALA A 110 -8.94 5.82 12.74
CA ALA A 110 -10.30 5.26 12.75
C ALA A 110 -10.32 3.73 13.01
N CYS A 111 -9.23 3.04 12.66
CA CYS A 111 -8.99 1.63 12.95
C CYS A 111 -8.24 1.39 14.27
N GLY A 112 -8.03 2.42 15.11
CA GLY A 112 -7.38 2.28 16.42
C GLY A 112 -5.84 2.20 16.37
N ARG A 113 -5.22 2.56 15.24
CA ARG A 113 -3.76 2.67 15.09
C ARG A 113 -3.31 4.13 15.23
N ASN A 114 -2.04 4.35 15.56
CA ASN A 114 -1.52 5.69 15.75
C ASN A 114 -1.16 6.35 14.40
N GLY A 115 -2.09 7.11 13.82
CA GLY A 115 -1.89 7.84 12.56
C GLY A 115 -0.79 8.91 12.60
N LEU A 116 -0.37 9.38 13.80
CA LEU A 116 0.74 10.33 13.93
C LEU A 116 2.08 9.69 13.56
N LEU A 117 2.25 8.38 13.81
CA LEU A 117 3.46 7.66 13.42
C LEU A 117 3.62 7.66 11.89
N TYR A 118 2.52 7.42 11.18
CA TYR A 118 2.47 7.48 9.73
C TYR A 118 2.80 8.88 9.20
N ARG A 119 2.14 9.92 9.74
CA ARG A 119 2.42 11.32 9.37
C ARG A 119 3.88 11.70 9.57
N ASN A 120 4.46 11.33 10.70
CA ASN A 120 5.86 11.61 11.00
C ASN A 120 6.82 10.87 10.05
N ALA A 121 6.50 9.64 9.67
CA ALA A 121 7.29 8.88 8.70
C ALA A 121 7.21 9.51 7.30
N ALA A 122 6.00 9.87 6.84
CA ALA A 122 5.77 10.51 5.55
C ALA A 122 6.42 11.90 5.47
N SER A 123 6.31 12.71 6.52
CA SER A 123 6.97 14.02 6.59
C SER A 123 8.49 13.89 6.43
N ARG A 124 9.11 12.90 7.07
CA ARG A 124 10.55 12.63 6.90
C ARG A 124 10.92 12.21 5.48
N LEU A 125 10.03 11.52 4.76
CA LEU A 125 10.25 11.15 3.36
C LEU A 125 10.20 12.36 2.44
N VAL A 126 9.27 13.28 2.66
CA VAL A 126 9.18 14.52 1.88
C VAL A 126 10.35 15.47 2.19
N SER A 127 10.81 15.49 3.44
CA SER A 127 11.95 16.31 3.87
C SER A 127 13.32 15.70 3.53
N SER A 128 13.42 14.36 3.40
CA SER A 128 14.65 13.69 2.97
C SER A 128 14.69 13.70 1.46
N GLN A 129 15.64 14.43 0.88
CA GLN A 129 15.83 14.52 -0.56
C GLN A 129 15.86 13.14 -1.27
N PRO A 130 15.36 13.05 -2.53
CA PRO A 130 15.10 11.79 -3.24
C PRO A 130 16.33 10.89 -3.48
N ASP A 131 17.54 11.37 -3.23
CA ASP A 131 18.79 10.63 -3.46
C ASP A 131 19.17 9.64 -2.35
N LYS A 132 18.45 9.59 -1.22
CA LYS A 132 18.82 8.75 -0.07
C LYS A 132 17.63 8.12 0.66
N VAL A 133 16.73 7.44 -0.04
CA VAL A 133 15.68 6.64 0.63
C VAL A 133 16.09 5.16 0.68
N PRO A 134 16.57 4.64 1.82
CA PRO A 134 16.88 3.23 1.95
C PRO A 134 15.60 2.39 2.01
N SER A 135 15.65 1.21 1.40
CA SER A 135 14.64 0.13 1.31
C SER A 135 13.99 -0.32 2.63
N ARG A 136 14.40 0.22 3.78
CA ARG A 136 13.79 0.04 5.10
C ARG A 136 12.53 0.88 5.36
N PHE A 137 12.23 1.89 4.52
CA PHE A 137 11.20 2.89 4.83
C PHE A 137 9.75 2.44 4.61
N PHE A 138 9.47 1.64 3.59
CA PHE A 138 8.12 1.12 3.35
C PHE A 138 7.61 0.23 4.49
N ARG A 139 8.52 -0.41 5.24
CA ARG A 139 8.22 -1.20 6.44
C ARG A 139 7.66 -0.37 7.61
N LYS A 140 7.80 0.96 7.61
CA LYS A 140 7.28 1.85 8.66
C LYS A 140 5.98 2.57 8.29
N LEU A 141 5.50 2.41 7.06
CA LEU A 141 4.31 3.09 6.54
C LEU A 141 3.01 2.29 6.78
N ILE A 142 3.08 1.08 7.35
CA ILE A 142 1.89 0.25 7.60
C ILE A 142 2.03 -0.47 8.93
#